data_AF-A0A411YEJ3-F1
#
_entry.id   AF-A0A411YEJ3-F1
#
_cell.length_a   1.000
_cell.length_b   1.000
_cell.length_c   1.000
_cell.angle_alpha   90.00
_cell.angle_beta   90.00
_cell.angle_gamma   90.00
#
_symmetry.space_group_name_H-M   'P 1'
#
loop_
_entity.id
_entity.type
_entity.pdbx_description
1 polymer ?
#
loop_
_entity_poly.entity_id
_entity_poly.type
_entity_poly.pdbx_seq_one_letter_code
_entity_poly.pdbx_strand_id
1 'polypeptide(L)'
;MATLTRRLQVLMQEERFAHLERIAREQGTTVAALVRDAVDRTYPPEGRSAADAADRLLARAPIELGTWEDAKAEVEDALGRGSRA
;
A
#
# COMPACT_ATOMS: atom_id res chain seq x y z
N MET A 1 -9.57 -2.81 -10.02
CA MET A 1 -8.16 -2.66 -10.43
C MET A 1 -8.09 -1.56 -11.48
N ALA A 2 -7.22 -0.56 -11.34
CA ALA A 2 -7.08 0.50 -12.33
C ALA A 2 -6.34 -0.05 -13.57
N THR A 3 -6.84 0.24 -14.76
CA THR A 3 -6.21 -0.17 -16.03
C THR A 3 -4.95 0.67 -16.27
N LEU A 4 -3.80 0.01 -16.46
CA LEU A 4 -2.54 0.68 -16.80
C LEU A 4 -2.54 1.04 -18.31
N THR A 5 -2.45 2.33 -18.64
CA THR A 5 -2.62 2.82 -20.03
C THR A 5 -1.35 3.36 -20.68
N ARG A 6 -0.27 3.54 -19.90
CA ARG A 6 1.00 4.12 -20.33
C ARG A 6 2.18 3.37 -19.71
N ARG A 7 3.29 3.28 -20.44
CA ARG A 7 4.56 2.70 -19.98
C ARG A 7 5.56 3.80 -19.68
N LEU A 8 6.16 3.73 -18.49
CA LEU A 8 7.27 4.59 -18.08
C LEU A 8 8.59 3.81 -18.20
N GLN A 9 9.64 4.45 -18.73
CA GLN A 9 11.00 3.92 -18.80
C GLN A 9 11.94 4.93 -18.15
N VAL A 10 12.71 4.49 -17.15
CA VAL A 10 13.65 5.33 -16.39
C VAL A 10 14.95 4.56 -16.23
N LEU A 11 16.07 5.19 -16.57
CA LEU A 11 17.40 4.65 -16.32
C LEU A 11 17.80 4.89 -14.87
N MET A 12 18.37 3.88 -14.23
CA MET A 12 18.80 3.92 -12.84
C MET A 12 20.20 3.30 -12.70
N GLN A 13 20.89 3.67 -11.62
CA GLN A 13 22.11 2.99 -11.22
C GLN A 13 21.79 1.53 -10.85
N GLU A 14 22.68 0.61 -11.21
CA GLU A 14 22.51 -0.84 -11.01
C GLU A 14 22.23 -1.17 -9.54
N GLU A 15 22.97 -0.55 -8.63
CA GLU A 15 22.86 -0.82 -7.19
C GLU A 15 21.47 -0.44 -6.66
N ARG A 16 20.88 0.63 -7.20
CA ARG A 16 19.53 1.06 -6.82
C ARG A 16 18.47 0.12 -7.39
N PHE A 17 18.66 -0.38 -8.61
CA PHE A 17 17.74 -1.32 -9.22
C PHE A 17 17.79 -2.67 -8.49
N ALA A 18 18.99 -3.20 -8.20
CA ALA A 18 19.19 -4.41 -7.41
C ALA A 18 18.56 -4.31 -6.02
N HIS A 19 18.64 -3.14 -5.37
CA HIS A 19 17.96 -2.90 -4.11
C HIS A 19 16.43 -3.02 -4.22
N LEU A 20 15.83 -2.48 -5.28
CA LEU A 20 14.39 -2.60 -5.53
C LEU A 20 13.98 -4.04 -5.84
N GLU A 21 14.79 -4.80 -6.59
CA GLU A 21 14.52 -6.22 -6.87
C GLU A 21 14.50 -7.07 -5.60
N ARG A 22 15.43 -6.81 -4.68
CA ARG A 22 15.46 -7.50 -3.39
C ARG A 22 14.18 -7.24 -2.59
N ILE A 23 13.76 -5.98 -2.47
CA ILE A 23 12.52 -5.61 -1.76
C ILE A 23 11.31 -6.26 -2.44
N ALA A 24 11.24 -6.22 -3.77
CA ALA A 24 10.13 -6.79 -4.51
C ALA A 24 10.00 -8.29 -4.25
N ARG A 25 11.13 -9.01 -4.21
CA ARG A 25 11.17 -10.44 -3.89
C ARG A 25 10.75 -10.72 -2.45
N GLU A 26 11.27 -9.97 -1.49
CA GLU A 26 10.89 -10.09 -0.07
C GLU A 26 9.39 -9.88 0.15
N GLN A 27 8.77 -8.96 -0.62
CA GLN A 27 7.35 -8.63 -0.51
C GLN A 27 6.44 -9.43 -1.47
N GLY A 28 6.99 -10.37 -2.26
CA GLY A 28 6.21 -11.13 -3.24
C GLY A 28 5.53 -10.26 -4.31
N THR A 29 6.14 -9.12 -4.66
CA THR A 29 5.59 -8.14 -5.61
C THR A 29 6.57 -7.89 -6.76
N THR A 30 6.28 -6.90 -7.61
CA THR A 30 7.16 -6.50 -8.73
C THR A 30 7.80 -5.15 -8.45
N VAL A 31 9.00 -4.92 -9.01
CA VAL A 31 9.64 -3.60 -8.99
C VAL A 31 8.69 -2.52 -9.53
N ALA A 32 7.93 -2.83 -10.57
CA ALA A 32 6.96 -1.90 -11.14
C ALA A 32 5.82 -1.56 -10.16
N ALA A 33 5.39 -2.49 -9.32
CA ALA A 33 4.41 -2.22 -8.27
C ALA A 33 5.00 -1.31 -7.17
N LEU A 34 6.22 -1.60 -6.70
CA LEU A 34 6.91 -0.75 -5.73
C LEU A 34 7.08 0.69 -6.22
N VAL A 35 7.48 0.85 -7.48
CA VAL A 35 7.64 2.18 -8.10
C VAL A 35 6.30 2.91 -8.15
N ARG A 36 5.21 2.25 -8.58
CA ARG A 36 3.87 2.87 -8.59
C ARG A 36 3.43 3.29 -7.20
N ASP A 37 3.60 2.44 -6.19
CA ASP A 37 3.25 2.77 -4.81
C ASP A 37 4.09 3.94 -4.28
N ALA A 38 5.38 3.99 -4.61
CA ALA A 38 6.24 5.11 -4.24
C ALA A 38 5.81 6.42 -4.92
N VAL A 39 5.43 6.37 -6.20
CA VAL A 39 4.88 7.51 -6.93
C VAL A 39 3.58 7.96 -6.28
N ASP A 40 2.62 7.08 -6.03
CA ASP A 40 1.33 7.43 -5.41
C ASP A 40 1.48 8.04 -4.02
N ARG A 41 2.47 7.60 -3.23
CA ARG A 41 2.77 8.19 -1.91
C ARG A 41 3.41 9.57 -2.01
N THR A 42 4.29 9.77 -3.00
CA THR A 42 5.06 11.02 -3.16
C THR A 42 4.25 12.09 -3.90
N TYR A 43 3.50 11.66 -4.89
CA TYR A 43 2.67 12.46 -5.80
C TYR A 43 1.26 11.87 -5.81
N PRO A 44 0.51 12.01 -4.70
CA PRO A 44 -0.86 11.53 -4.66
C PRO A 44 -1.67 12.18 -5.79
N PRO A 45 -2.53 11.42 -6.51
CA PRO A 45 -3.35 12.00 -7.55
C PRO A 45 -4.19 13.15 -6.96
N GLU A 46 -4.23 14.26 -7.68
CA GLU A 46 -5.07 15.41 -7.34
C GLU A 46 -6.52 14.92 -7.15
N GLY A 47 -7.12 15.19 -5.97
CA GLY A 47 -8.45 14.68 -5.62
C GLY A 47 -8.50 13.49 -4.64
N ARG A 48 -7.44 13.25 -3.85
CA ARG A 48 -7.64 12.67 -2.51
C ARG A 48 -7.72 13.80 -1.49
N SER A 49 -8.73 14.67 -1.62
CA SER A 49 -8.98 15.63 -0.56
C SER A 49 -9.37 14.86 0.72
N ALA A 50 -9.16 15.46 1.89
CA ALA A 50 -9.66 14.89 3.13
C ALA A 50 -11.18 14.64 3.06
N ALA A 51 -11.90 15.45 2.28
CA ALA A 51 -13.32 15.26 2.00
C ALA A 51 -13.57 13.98 1.18
N ASP A 52 -12.85 13.73 0.09
CA ASP A 52 -13.01 12.50 -0.72
C ASP A 52 -12.69 11.24 0.09
N ALA A 53 -11.71 11.32 0.99
CA ALA A 53 -11.36 10.23 1.90
C ALA A 53 -12.47 10.00 2.95
N ALA A 54 -13.02 11.07 3.52
CA ALA A 54 -14.12 11.01 4.46
C ALA A 54 -15.39 10.44 3.81
N ASP A 55 -15.75 10.91 2.62
CA ASP A 55 -16.94 10.44 1.89
C ASP A 55 -16.86 8.94 1.61
N ARG A 56 -15.68 8.44 1.21
CA ARG A 56 -15.47 7.00 0.99
C ARG A 56 -15.52 6.19 2.28
N LEU A 57 -15.01 6.73 3.39
CA LEU A 57 -15.09 6.07 4.70
C LEU A 57 -16.54 6.00 5.18
N LEU A 58 -17.27 7.11 5.07
CA LEU A 58 -18.66 7.23 5.52
C LEU A 58 -19.65 6.48 4.63
N ALA A 59 -19.35 6.30 3.34
CA ALA A 59 -20.17 5.51 2.42
C ALA A 59 -20.09 3.99 2.64
N ARG A 60 -19.17 3.51 3.49
CA ARG A 60 -19.06 2.08 3.80
C ARG A 60 -20.16 1.65 4.77
N ALA A 61 -20.62 0.42 4.59
CA ALA A 61 -21.49 -0.21 5.58
C ALA A 61 -20.76 -0.29 6.93
N PRO A 62 -21.46 -0.02 8.05
CA PRO A 62 -20.91 -0.25 9.38
C PRO A 62 -20.40 -1.69 9.50
N ILE A 63 -19.25 -1.84 10.15
CA ILE A 63 -18.68 -3.16 10.45
C ILE A 63 -18.98 -3.51 11.90
N GLU A 64 -19.44 -4.74 12.12
CA GLU A 64 -19.57 -5.31 13.45
C GLU A 64 -18.18 -5.71 13.93
N LEU A 65 -17.59 -4.86 14.77
CA LEU A 65 -16.19 -4.98 15.21
C LEU A 65 -16.03 -5.68 16.57
N GLY A 66 -17.13 -6.07 17.21
CA GLY A 66 -17.11 -6.62 18.58
C GLY A 66 -16.70 -5.57 19.61
N THR A 67 -16.01 -5.99 20.68
CA THR A 67 -15.51 -5.06 21.70
C THR A 67 -14.20 -4.42 21.26
N TRP A 68 -13.81 -3.34 21.94
CA TRP A 68 -12.51 -2.70 21.71
C TRP A 68 -11.34 -3.67 21.97
N GLU A 69 -11.46 -4.50 23.00
CA GLU A 69 -10.48 -5.50 23.39
C GLU A 69 -10.28 -6.55 22.28
N ASP A 70 -11.37 -7.03 21.68
CA ASP A 70 -11.32 -8.01 20.58
C ASP A 70 -10.64 -7.42 19.34
N ALA A 71 -11.06 -6.21 18.94
CA ALA A 71 -10.51 -5.52 17.79
C ALA A 71 -9.02 -5.19 17.96
N LYS A 72 -8.63 -4.77 19.17
CA LYS A 72 -7.23 -4.49 19.49
C LYS A 72 -6.39 -5.77 19.45
N ALA A 73 -6.88 -6.86 20.04
CA ALA A 73 -6.18 -8.14 20.02
C ALA A 73 -5.96 -8.63 18.59
N GLU A 74 -6.96 -8.53 17.71
CA GLU A 74 -6.85 -8.91 16.30
C GLU A 74 -5.76 -8.12 15.55
N VAL A 75 -5.69 -6.80 15.79
CA VAL A 75 -4.67 -5.93 15.20
C VAL A 75 -3.27 -6.27 15.71
N GLU A 76 -3.11 -6.45 17.02
CA GLU A 76 -1.82 -6.83 17.63
C GLU A 76 -1.34 -8.20 17.12
N ASP A 77 -2.26 -9.15 16.95
CA ASP A 77 -1.99 -10.47 16.36
C ASP A 77 -1.52 -10.37 14.91
N ALA A 78 -2.19 -9.55 14.09
CA ALA A 78 -1.82 -9.33 12.69
C ALA A 78 -0.42 -8.68 12.57
N LEU A 79 -0.12 -7.71 13.43
CA LEU A 79 1.18 -7.05 13.48
C LEU A 79 2.29 -7.99 14.01
N GLY A 80 1.99 -8.81 15.01
CA GLY A 80 2.91 -9.81 15.55
C GLY A 80 3.27 -10.91 14.54
N ARG A 81 2.33 -11.30 13.67
CA ARG A 81 2.57 -12.23 12.56
C ARG A 81 3.49 -11.64 11.47
N GLY A 82 3.49 -10.33 11.28
CA GLY A 82 4.36 -9.64 10.33
C GLY A 82 5.81 -9.43 10.78
N SER A 83 6.11 -9.59 12.08
CA SER A 83 7.46 -9.39 12.64
C SER A 83 8.33 -10.65 12.67
N ARG A 84 7.81 -11.81 12.24
CA ARG A 84 8.53 -13.10 12.21
C ARG A 84 8.85 -13.62 10.80
N ALA A 85 8.68 -12.81 9.76
CA ALA A 85 9.03 -13.11 8.37
C ALA A 85 10.08 -12.09 7.88
#